data_AF-A0A8H7B461-F1
#
_entry.id   AF-A0A8H7B461-F1
#
_cell.length_a   1.000
_cell.length_b   1.000
_cell.length_c   1.000
_cell.angle_alpha   90.00
_cell.angle_beta   90.00
_cell.angle_gamma   90.00
#
_symmetry.space_group_name_H-M   'P 1'
#
loop_
_entity.id
_entity.type
_entity.pdbx_description
1 polymer ?
#
loop_
_entity_poly.entity_id
_entity_poly.type
_entity_poly.pdbx_seq_one_letter_code
_entity_poly.pdbx_strand_id
1 'polypeptide(L)'
;MIKWNYMSNFLVKWGEPAITSTSLQIGGVLGNPAHLPDIPLEETLLDESHNNNLLTCFKRNGFSNPIAYYLNDTLNEEYAERSENNGVLDFPILFIDTKRDTTCTLSMAPKMAEEQERYVENLTFETIEAGHWPHLERPAEINKLIKKWLVTKLGFVLLQL
;
A
#
# COMPACT_ATOMS: atom_id res chain seq x y z
N MET A 1 8.36 10.59 -22.96
CA MET A 1 6.93 10.68 -22.65
C MET A 1 6.39 9.27 -22.48
N ILE A 2 6.68 8.66 -21.33
CA ILE A 2 6.12 7.37 -20.96
C ILE A 2 4.63 7.61 -20.70
N LYS A 3 3.77 7.07 -21.56
CA LYS A 3 2.33 7.08 -21.32
C LYS A 3 2.05 6.10 -20.19
N TRP A 4 1.85 6.61 -18.99
CA TRP A 4 1.16 5.88 -17.94
C TRP A 4 -0.25 5.56 -18.43
N ASN A 5 -0.44 4.37 -18.99
CA ASN A 5 -1.77 3.86 -19.30
C ASN A 5 -2.43 3.54 -17.98
N TYR A 6 -3.19 4.49 -17.44
CA TYR A 6 -4.18 4.20 -16.43
C TYR A 6 -5.18 3.19 -17.03
N MET A 7 -5.07 1.93 -16.61
CA MET A 7 -6.02 0.89 -16.98
C MET A 7 -7.26 1.07 -16.10
N SER A 8 -8.22 1.85 -16.60
CA SER A 8 -9.44 2.24 -15.88
C SER A 8 -10.40 1.08 -15.55
N ASN A 9 -10.02 -0.18 -15.79
CA ASN A 9 -10.88 -1.36 -15.69
C ASN A 9 -10.15 -2.58 -15.11
N PHE A 10 -9.29 -2.40 -14.10
CA PHE A 10 -8.77 -3.57 -13.36
C PHE A 10 -9.86 -4.09 -12.41
N LEU A 11 -10.85 -4.79 -12.96
CA LEU A 11 -11.73 -5.61 -12.14
C LEU A 11 -10.89 -6.80 -11.66
N VAL A 12 -10.61 -6.84 -10.35
CA VAL A 12 -10.01 -8.02 -9.72
C VAL A 12 -10.90 -9.21 -10.05
N LYS A 13 -10.38 -10.13 -10.88
CA LYS A 13 -11.06 -11.38 -11.17
C LYS A 13 -10.79 -12.35 -10.04
N TRP A 14 -11.80 -12.55 -9.20
CA TRP A 14 -11.72 -13.45 -8.06
C TRP A 14 -11.44 -14.89 -8.49
N GLY A 15 -10.48 -15.54 -7.83
CA GLY A 15 -10.11 -16.94 -8.07
C GLY A 15 -9.16 -17.16 -9.25
N GLU A 16 -8.79 -16.11 -9.99
CA GLU A 16 -7.72 -16.17 -10.99
C GLU A 16 -6.38 -15.74 -10.38
N PRO A 17 -5.24 -16.24 -10.88
CA PRO A 17 -3.93 -15.79 -10.44
C PRO A 17 -3.73 -14.28 -10.66
N ALA A 18 -3.19 -13.57 -9.67
CA ALA A 18 -2.86 -12.16 -9.79
C ALA A 18 -1.84 -11.91 -10.92
N ILE A 19 -1.80 -10.69 -11.48
CA ILE A 19 -0.86 -10.36 -12.57
C ILE A 19 0.62 -10.57 -12.21
N THR A 20 0.95 -10.59 -10.92
CA THR A 20 2.30 -10.86 -10.41
C THR A 20 2.55 -12.33 -10.08
N SER A 21 1.56 -13.23 -10.20
CA SER A 21 1.71 -14.64 -9.83
C SER A 21 2.70 -15.41 -10.70
N THR A 22 2.93 -14.93 -11.92
CA THR A 22 3.89 -15.50 -12.87
C THR A 22 5.21 -14.73 -12.92
N SER A 23 5.44 -13.76 -12.01
CA SER A 23 6.63 -12.91 -12.03
C SER A 23 7.94 -13.71 -12.09
N LEU A 24 8.03 -14.83 -11.36
CA LEU A 24 9.22 -15.68 -11.40
C LEU A 24 9.47 -16.28 -12.80
N GLN A 25 8.41 -16.65 -13.52
CA GLN A 25 8.51 -17.23 -14.87
C GLN A 25 8.96 -16.19 -15.90
N ILE A 26 8.61 -14.92 -15.70
CA ILE A 26 8.93 -13.81 -16.62
C ILE A 26 10.20 -13.03 -16.21
N GLY A 27 10.93 -13.49 -15.19
CA GLY A 27 12.20 -12.89 -14.76
C GLY A 27 12.09 -11.73 -13.77
N GLY A 28 10.94 -11.57 -13.12
CA GLY A 28 10.64 -10.54 -12.12
C GLY A 28 9.37 -9.75 -12.46
N VAL A 29 8.86 -8.96 -11.51
CA VAL A 29 7.65 -8.13 -11.70
C VAL A 29 7.83 -7.12 -12.84
N LEU A 30 9.06 -6.66 -13.06
CA LEU A 30 9.41 -5.73 -14.13
C LEU A 30 10.06 -6.44 -15.34
N GLY A 31 10.10 -7.77 -15.35
CA GLY A 31 10.77 -8.55 -16.38
C GLY A 31 12.30 -8.46 -16.33
N ASN A 32 12.95 -8.63 -17.48
CA ASN A 32 14.42 -8.61 -17.59
C ASN A 32 14.98 -7.21 -17.25
N PRO A 33 15.84 -7.07 -16.23
CA PRO A 33 16.45 -5.80 -15.85
C PRO A 33 17.17 -5.08 -16.99
N ALA A 34 17.72 -5.81 -17.97
CA ALA A 34 18.41 -5.24 -19.12
C ALA A 34 17.48 -4.48 -20.08
N HIS A 35 16.16 -4.64 -19.97
CA HIS A 35 15.16 -4.01 -20.83
C HIS A 35 14.31 -2.97 -20.09
N LEU A 36 14.65 -2.64 -18.83
CA LEU A 36 13.94 -1.60 -18.10
C LEU A 36 14.24 -0.24 -18.70
N PRO A 37 13.22 0.60 -18.97
CA PRO A 37 13.45 1.95 -19.44
C PRO A 37 14.08 2.78 -18.32
N ASP A 38 15.04 3.64 -18.67
CA ASP A 38 15.46 4.72 -17.78
C ASP A 38 14.30 5.73 -17.68
N ILE A 39 13.69 5.81 -16.49
CA ILE A 39 12.61 6.74 -16.20
C ILE A 39 13.23 8.01 -15.59
N PRO A 40 13.09 9.18 -16.23
CA PRO A 40 13.57 10.43 -15.65
C PRO A 40 12.91 10.69 -14.30
N LEU A 41 13.66 11.21 -13.33
CA LEU A 41 13.18 11.41 -11.96
C LEU A 41 11.94 12.32 -11.91
N GLU A 42 11.91 13.33 -12.77
CA GLU A 42 10.80 14.27 -12.94
C GLU A 42 9.51 13.63 -13.48
N GLU A 43 9.59 12.44 -14.09
CA GLU A 43 8.42 11.64 -14.50
C GLU A 43 7.92 10.72 -13.36
N THR A 44 8.51 10.80 -12.16
CA THR A 44 8.14 10.01 -10.96
C THR A 44 7.55 10.87 -9.84
N LEU A 45 7.12 10.24 -8.74
CA LEU A 45 6.68 10.92 -7.52
C LEU A 45 7.83 11.28 -6.56
N LEU A 46 9.06 10.93 -6.91
CA LEU A 46 10.23 11.07 -6.05
C LEU A 46 10.97 12.37 -6.36
N ASP A 47 11.47 13.03 -5.32
CA ASP A 47 12.49 14.08 -5.47
C ASP A 47 13.92 13.50 -5.34
N GLU A 48 14.92 14.36 -5.49
CA GLU A 48 16.33 13.95 -5.39
C GLU A 48 16.68 13.33 -4.03
N SER A 49 16.11 13.84 -2.94
CA SER A 49 16.35 13.32 -1.59
C SER A 49 15.81 11.91 -1.45
N HIS A 50 14.57 11.66 -1.89
CA HIS A 50 13.97 10.33 -1.90
C HIS A 50 14.82 9.36 -2.74
N ASN A 51 15.18 9.76 -3.95
CA ASN A 51 15.97 8.91 -4.85
C ASN A 51 17.35 8.57 -4.26
N ASN A 52 18.07 9.56 -3.73
CA ASN A 52 19.38 9.35 -3.12
C ASN A 52 19.31 8.44 -1.89
N ASN A 53 18.27 8.59 -1.06
CA ASN A 53 18.06 7.73 0.10
C ASN A 53 17.73 6.29 -0.30
N LEU A 54 16.84 6.10 -1.28
CA LEU A 54 16.51 4.77 -1.81
C LEU A 54 17.75 4.11 -2.40
N LEU A 55 18.51 4.81 -3.25
CA LEU A 55 19.75 4.28 -3.84
C LEU A 55 20.77 3.90 -2.77
N THR A 56 20.97 4.74 -1.76
CA THR A 56 21.90 4.46 -0.65
C THR A 56 21.48 3.22 0.12
N CYS A 57 20.20 3.12 0.47
CA CYS A 57 19.67 1.98 1.21
C CYS A 57 19.76 0.68 0.41
N PHE A 58 19.31 0.66 -0.86
CA PHE A 58 19.29 -0.54 -1.68
C PHE A 58 20.67 -0.96 -2.17
N LYS A 59 21.61 -0.03 -2.42
CA LYS A 59 23.01 -0.38 -2.70
C LYS A 59 23.68 -1.06 -1.51
N ARG A 60 23.35 -0.64 -0.29
CA ARG A 60 23.91 -1.24 0.94
C ARG A 60 23.26 -2.57 1.29
N ASN A 61 21.94 -2.65 1.22
CA ASN A 61 21.17 -3.75 1.80
C ASN A 61 20.64 -4.76 0.77
N GLY A 62 20.64 -4.41 -0.52
CA GLY A 62 19.97 -5.19 -1.55
C GLY A 62 18.44 -5.25 -1.38
N PHE A 63 17.79 -6.12 -2.14
CA PHE A 63 16.34 -6.30 -2.14
C PHE A 63 15.87 -7.55 -1.39
N SER A 64 16.77 -8.45 -0.98
CA SER A 64 16.40 -9.72 -0.37
C SER A 64 15.58 -9.56 0.91
N ASN A 65 15.92 -8.57 1.74
CA ASN A 65 15.21 -8.31 3.01
C ASN A 65 13.75 -7.89 2.80
N PRO A 66 13.42 -6.85 2.02
CA PRO A 66 12.03 -6.51 1.76
C PRO A 66 11.29 -7.62 0.99
N ILE A 67 11.95 -8.35 0.10
CA ILE A 67 11.33 -9.49 -0.61
C ILE A 67 10.97 -10.63 0.36
N ALA A 68 11.76 -10.87 1.41
CA ALA A 68 11.53 -11.95 2.36
C ALA A 68 10.15 -11.87 3.05
N TYR A 69 9.55 -10.69 3.17
CA TYR A 69 8.19 -10.56 3.70
C TYR A 69 7.15 -11.34 2.88
N TYR A 70 7.40 -11.56 1.59
CA TYR A 70 6.51 -12.28 0.66
C TYR A 70 6.83 -13.78 0.52
N LEU A 71 7.81 -14.30 1.28
CA LEU A 71 8.27 -15.68 1.15
C LEU A 71 7.89 -16.56 2.36
N ASN A 72 7.09 -16.03 3.29
CA ASN A 72 6.84 -16.65 4.59
C ASN A 72 5.35 -16.87 4.88
N ASP A 73 4.51 -17.04 3.84
CA ASP A 73 3.05 -17.11 3.99
C ASP A 73 2.59 -18.14 5.04
N THR A 74 3.11 -19.37 5.02
CA THR A 74 2.77 -20.40 6.02
C THR A 74 3.12 -19.99 7.45
N LEU A 75 4.30 -19.43 7.66
CA LEU A 75 4.72 -18.98 8.99
C LEU A 75 3.93 -17.75 9.45
N ASN A 76 3.55 -16.86 8.52
CA ASN A 76 2.71 -15.72 8.80
C ASN A 76 1.29 -16.17 9.20
N GLU A 77 0.75 -17.21 8.56
CA GLU A 77 -0.54 -17.82 8.90
C GLU A 77 -0.50 -18.47 10.29
N GLU A 78 0.50 -19.32 10.56
CA GLU A 78 0.72 -19.92 11.90
C GLU A 78 0.91 -18.87 12.99
N TYR A 79 1.54 -17.73 12.66
CA TYR A 79 1.67 -16.60 13.58
C TYR A 79 0.33 -15.89 13.80
N ALA A 80 -0.45 -15.67 12.74
CA ALA A 80 -1.76 -15.02 12.81
C ALA A 80 -2.77 -15.84 13.64
N GLU A 81 -2.67 -17.17 13.68
CA GLU A 81 -3.47 -18.02 14.56
C GLU A 81 -3.28 -17.72 16.05
N ARG A 82 -2.17 -17.05 16.42
CA ARG A 82 -1.87 -16.64 17.80
C ARG A 82 -2.47 -15.28 18.16
N SER A 83 -3.25 -14.68 17.27
CA SER A 83 -3.85 -13.38 17.51
C SER A 83 -4.76 -13.41 18.74
N GLU A 84 -4.60 -12.40 19.58
CA GLU A 84 -5.52 -12.16 20.69
C GLU A 84 -6.90 -11.72 20.17
N ASN A 85 -7.92 -11.82 21.00
CA ASN A 85 -9.29 -11.43 20.66
C ASN A 85 -9.83 -12.05 19.36
N ASN A 86 -9.36 -13.25 18.99
CA ASN A 86 -9.67 -13.90 17.72
C ASN A 86 -9.40 -13.03 16.48
N GLY A 87 -8.41 -12.15 16.55
CA GLY A 87 -8.03 -11.23 15.47
C GLY A 87 -8.91 -9.97 15.34
N VAL A 88 -9.88 -9.76 16.24
CA VAL A 88 -10.72 -8.55 16.24
C VAL A 88 -9.94 -7.36 16.81
N LEU A 89 -9.93 -6.25 16.07
CA LEU A 89 -9.37 -4.96 16.46
C LEU A 89 -10.47 -4.11 17.13
N ASP A 90 -10.43 -4.03 18.45
CA ASP A 90 -11.41 -3.33 19.31
C ASP A 90 -11.00 -1.88 19.66
N PHE A 91 -9.88 -1.41 19.10
CA PHE A 91 -9.37 -0.05 19.27
C PHE A 91 -9.63 0.83 18.02
N PRO A 92 -9.57 2.17 18.14
CA PRO A 92 -9.83 3.05 17.01
C PRO A 92 -8.83 2.81 15.87
N ILE A 93 -9.35 2.64 14.65
CA ILE A 93 -8.56 2.49 13.41
C ILE A 93 -8.95 3.61 12.43
N LEU A 94 -7.97 4.11 11.69
CA LEU A 94 -8.18 4.90 10.47
C LEU A 94 -7.71 4.09 9.27
N PHE A 95 -8.62 3.85 8.34
CA PHE A 95 -8.30 3.34 7.01
C PHE A 95 -8.54 4.44 5.98
N ILE A 96 -7.51 4.77 5.19
CA ILE A 96 -7.62 5.73 4.09
C ILE A 96 -7.50 4.96 2.79
N ASP A 97 -8.63 4.78 2.12
CA ASP A 97 -8.71 4.13 0.82
C ASP A 97 -8.28 5.10 -0.30
N THR A 98 -7.70 4.56 -1.36
CA THR A 98 -7.26 5.33 -2.52
C THR A 98 -7.95 4.79 -3.76
N LYS A 99 -8.63 5.67 -4.51
CA LYS A 99 -9.53 5.23 -5.59
C LYS A 99 -8.83 4.63 -6.80
N ARG A 100 -7.51 4.78 -6.92
CA ARG A 100 -6.73 4.34 -8.09
C ARG A 100 -5.66 3.32 -7.74
N ASP A 101 -5.57 2.91 -6.46
CA ASP A 101 -4.76 1.76 -6.09
C ASP A 101 -5.51 0.48 -6.43
N THR A 102 -4.88 -0.40 -7.18
CA THR A 102 -5.46 -1.70 -7.59
C THR A 102 -5.12 -2.82 -6.63
N THR A 103 -4.29 -2.56 -5.61
CA THR A 103 -3.77 -3.55 -4.66
C THR A 103 -4.47 -3.43 -3.31
N CYS A 104 -4.51 -2.24 -2.72
CA CYS A 104 -5.02 -2.02 -1.36
C CYS A 104 -6.26 -1.13 -1.33
N THR A 105 -7.28 -1.45 -2.15
CA THR A 105 -8.54 -0.71 -2.16
C THR A 105 -9.73 -1.56 -1.73
N LEU A 106 -10.48 -1.07 -0.76
CA LEU A 106 -11.71 -1.71 -0.29
C LEU A 106 -12.91 -1.29 -1.13
N SER A 107 -12.86 -0.08 -1.72
CA SER A 107 -13.85 0.40 -2.69
C SER A 107 -13.95 -0.48 -3.94
N MET A 108 -12.89 -1.22 -4.30
CA MET A 108 -12.90 -2.16 -5.44
C MET A 108 -12.81 -3.63 -5.03
N ALA A 109 -12.75 -3.94 -3.73
CA ALA A 109 -12.66 -5.31 -3.20
C ALA A 109 -13.73 -5.59 -2.12
N PRO A 110 -15.00 -5.86 -2.52
CA PRO A 110 -16.13 -5.97 -1.58
C PRO A 110 -15.91 -7.00 -0.45
N LYS A 111 -15.31 -8.15 -0.76
CA LYS A 111 -15.03 -9.18 0.28
C LYS A 111 -14.03 -8.69 1.32
N MET A 112 -13.01 -7.93 0.92
CA MET A 112 -12.05 -7.37 1.89
C MET A 112 -12.73 -6.29 2.75
N ALA A 113 -13.68 -5.53 2.17
CA ALA A 113 -14.46 -4.55 2.92
C ALA A 113 -15.35 -5.23 3.96
N GLU A 114 -16.06 -6.31 3.58
CA GLU A 114 -16.87 -7.12 4.49
C GLU A 114 -16.04 -7.69 5.66
N GLU A 115 -14.86 -8.25 5.38
CA GLU A 115 -13.98 -8.75 6.44
C GLU A 115 -13.41 -7.62 7.31
N GLN A 116 -13.07 -6.46 6.74
CA GLN A 116 -12.64 -5.30 7.54
C GLN A 116 -13.73 -4.85 8.51
N GLU A 117 -14.97 -4.69 8.02
CA GLU A 117 -16.11 -4.29 8.87
C GLU A 117 -16.37 -5.34 9.96
N ARG A 118 -16.15 -6.62 9.67
CA ARG A 118 -16.32 -7.71 10.63
C ARG A 118 -15.27 -7.72 11.73
N TYR A 119 -14.00 -7.44 11.40
CA TYR A 119 -12.89 -7.57 12.35
C TYR A 119 -12.42 -6.24 12.95
N VAL A 120 -12.98 -5.09 12.55
CA VAL A 120 -12.60 -3.78 13.08
C VAL A 120 -13.80 -3.06 13.70
N GLU A 121 -13.90 -3.06 15.03
CA GLU A 121 -15.09 -2.56 15.73
C GLU A 121 -15.22 -1.02 15.70
N ASN A 122 -14.10 -0.30 15.63
CA ASN A 122 -14.08 1.17 15.62
C ASN A 122 -13.31 1.72 14.41
N LEU A 123 -13.88 1.46 13.23
CA LEU A 123 -13.33 1.90 11.97
C LEU A 123 -13.71 3.35 11.65
N THR A 124 -12.72 4.17 11.31
CA THR A 124 -12.91 5.40 10.52
C THR A 124 -12.43 5.14 9.11
N PHE A 125 -13.33 5.26 8.15
CA PHE A 125 -13.03 5.05 6.73
C PHE A 125 -13.06 6.38 5.99
N GLU A 126 -11.98 6.71 5.30
CA GLU A 126 -11.88 7.89 4.44
C GLU A 126 -11.42 7.45 3.05
N THR A 127 -11.69 8.24 2.01
CA THR A 127 -11.29 7.91 0.63
C THR A 127 -10.73 9.14 -0.07
N ILE A 128 -9.63 8.97 -0.81
CA ILE A 128 -8.98 10.05 -1.56
C ILE A 128 -8.68 9.71 -3.02
N GLU A 129 -8.51 10.75 -3.83
CA GLU A 129 -8.15 10.66 -5.26
C GLU A 129 -6.62 10.52 -5.45
N ALA A 130 -6.10 9.35 -5.10
CA ALA A 130 -4.70 8.97 -5.24
C ALA A 130 -4.56 7.53 -5.78
N GLY A 131 -3.37 7.19 -6.26
CA GLY A 131 -2.91 5.84 -6.51
C GLY A 131 -2.28 5.20 -5.27
N HIS A 132 -1.35 4.27 -5.51
CA HIS A 132 -0.75 3.41 -4.48
C HIS A 132 0.13 4.16 -3.47
N TRP A 133 0.64 5.35 -3.80
CA TRP A 133 1.56 6.10 -2.93
C TRP A 133 0.93 7.43 -2.46
N PRO A 134 -0.21 7.39 -1.75
CA PRO A 134 -0.99 8.59 -1.46
C PRO A 134 -0.26 9.64 -0.61
N HIS A 135 0.69 9.21 0.22
CA HIS A 135 1.49 10.11 1.05
C HIS A 135 2.51 10.91 0.22
N LEU A 136 2.91 10.42 -0.96
CA LEU A 136 3.72 11.16 -1.93
C LEU A 136 2.85 11.96 -2.91
N GLU A 137 1.71 11.40 -3.34
CA GLU A 137 0.82 12.04 -4.30
C GLU A 137 0.00 13.20 -3.70
N ARG A 138 -0.48 13.03 -2.46
CA ARG A 138 -1.41 13.93 -1.77
C ARG A 138 -1.00 14.17 -0.30
N PRO A 139 0.26 14.58 -0.02
CA PRO A 139 0.78 14.69 1.34
C PRO A 139 -0.06 15.59 2.24
N ALA A 140 -0.54 16.73 1.73
CA ALA A 140 -1.36 17.67 2.51
C ALA A 140 -2.72 17.09 2.91
N GLU A 141 -3.36 16.32 2.00
CA GLU A 141 -4.66 15.70 2.24
C GLU A 141 -4.54 14.55 3.22
N ILE A 142 -3.54 13.67 3.04
CA ILE A 142 -3.21 12.60 3.99
C ILE A 142 -2.94 13.16 5.38
N ASN A 143 -2.08 14.17 5.48
CA ASN A 143 -1.76 14.81 6.76
C ASN A 143 -3.00 15.43 7.41
N LYS A 144 -3.91 16.01 6.64
CA LYS A 144 -5.17 16.56 7.14
C LYS A 144 -6.08 15.47 7.71
N LEU A 145 -6.24 14.34 7.01
CA LEU A 145 -7.07 13.21 7.46
C LEU A 145 -6.51 12.59 8.74
N ILE A 146 -5.20 12.33 8.79
CA ILE A 146 -4.53 11.80 9.98
C ILE A 146 -4.72 12.76 11.16
N LYS A 147 -4.45 14.06 10.98
CA LYS A 147 -4.63 15.07 12.03
C LYS A 147 -6.08 15.14 12.53
N LYS A 148 -7.05 15.17 11.61
CA LYS A 148 -8.48 15.16 11.94
C LYS A 148 -8.80 13.95 12.82
N TRP A 149 -8.39 12.76 12.40
CA TRP A 149 -8.66 11.52 13.13
C TRP A 149 -7.99 11.48 14.50
N LEU A 150 -6.72 11.87 14.60
CA LEU A 150 -6.01 11.95 15.88
C LEU A 150 -6.75 12.85 16.88
N VAL A 151 -7.24 14.01 16.43
CA VAL A 151 -7.98 14.95 17.28
C VAL A 151 -9.36 14.39 17.66
N THR A 152 -10.13 13.87 16.69
CA THR A 152 -11.53 13.52 16.91
C THR A 152 -11.75 12.13 17.50
N LYS A 153 -10.83 11.19 17.30
CA LYS A 153 -10.95 9.80 17.77
C LYS A 153 -10.03 9.47 18.94
N LEU A 154 -8.85 10.09 19.00
CA LEU A 154 -7.88 9.83 20.06
C LEU A 154 -7.71 11.00 21.04
N GLY A 155 -8.38 12.14 20.80
CA GLY A 155 -8.32 13.30 21.70
C GLY A 155 -6.96 14.00 21.73
N PHE A 156 -6.12 13.84 20.69
CA PHE A 156 -4.83 14.50 20.63
C PHE A 156 -4.99 16.02 20.55
N VAL A 157 -4.21 16.74 21.35
CA VAL A 157 -4.05 18.19 21.23
C VAL A 157 -2.89 18.46 20.30
N LEU A 158 -3.17 19.00 19.11
CA LEU A 158 -2.13 19.38 18.16
C LEU A 158 -1.39 20.61 18.69
N LEU A 159 -0.19 20.40 19.25
CA LEU A 159 0.76 21.48 19.47
C LEU A 159 1.20 21.99 18.08
N GLN A 160 1.15 23.30 17.88
CA GLN A 160 1.70 23.91 16.68
C GLN A 160 3.20 23.59 16.61
N LEU A 161 3.60 22.80 15.62
CA LEU A 161 5.00 22.63 15.20
C LEU A 161 5.32 23.68 14.15
#